data_AF-A0A848W857-F1
#
_entry.id   AF-A0A848W857-F1
#
_cell.length_a   1.000
_cell.length_b   1.000
_cell.length_c   1.000
_cell.angle_alpha   90.00
_cell.angle_beta   90.00
_cell.angle_gamma   90.00
#
_symmetry.space_group_name_H-M   'P 1'
#
loop_
_entity.id
_entity.type
_entity.pdbx_description
1 polymer ?
#
loop_
_entity_poly.entity_id
_entity_poly.type
_entity_poly.pdbx_seq_one_letter_code
_entity_poly.pdbx_strand_id
1 'polypeptide(L)'
;MKPILDKAEVSIDLAEKYYRSSFERDASFEVRTDEDQLVLKLVYKGEGGRVAGLHLHYFLLADILEETANSIAEHTPIDDVHREPLIRATKDLLRALEKGPRPRRKK
;
A
#
# COMPACT_ATOMS: atom_id res chain seq x y z
N MET A 1 -11.62 -7.82 1.57
CA MET A 1 -11.30 -6.44 1.11
C MET A 1 -11.75 -5.47 2.18
N LYS A 2 -10.98 -4.40 2.44
CA LYS A 2 -11.29 -3.34 3.40
C LYS A 2 -11.78 -2.10 2.65
N PRO A 3 -12.71 -1.29 3.19
CA PRO A 3 -13.10 -0.03 2.56
C PRO A 3 -11.93 0.96 2.56
N ILE A 4 -11.85 1.81 1.54
CA ILE A 4 -10.98 3.00 1.55
C ILE A 4 -11.71 4.07 2.36
N LEU A 5 -11.00 4.73 3.30
CA LEU A 5 -11.60 5.75 4.17
C LEU A 5 -11.28 7.18 3.71
N ASP A 6 -10.18 7.32 2.98
CA ASP A 6 -9.71 8.58 2.41
C ASP A 6 -9.75 8.47 0.88
N LYS A 7 -8.59 8.45 0.21
CA LYS A 7 -8.50 8.37 -1.25
C LYS A 7 -7.22 7.67 -1.67
N ALA A 8 -7.28 6.99 -2.82
CA ALA A 8 -6.09 6.57 -3.56
C ALA A 8 -6.21 7.07 -5.01
N GLU A 9 -5.11 7.57 -5.56
CA GLU A 9 -5.00 7.89 -6.98
C GLU A 9 -3.95 6.98 -7.60
N VAL A 10 -4.27 6.43 -8.77
CA VAL A 10 -3.37 5.60 -9.56
C VAL A 10 -3.24 6.23 -10.93
N SER A 11 -2.01 6.49 -11.35
CA SER A 11 -1.70 6.89 -12.72
C SER A 11 -0.62 6.01 -13.33
N ILE A 12 -0.75 5.75 -14.63
CA ILE A 12 0.24 5.07 -15.45
C ILE A 12 0.49 5.94 -16.68
N ASP A 13 1.69 6.48 -16.77
CA ASP A 13 2.18 7.24 -17.91
C ASP A 13 2.94 6.30 -18.87
N LEU A 14 2.34 6.04 -20.02
CA LEU A 14 2.97 5.37 -21.15
C LEU A 14 3.22 6.40 -22.25
N ALA A 15 4.21 6.15 -23.11
CA ALA A 15 4.66 7.12 -24.13
C ALA A 15 3.53 7.75 -24.96
N GLU A 16 2.46 6.99 -25.23
CA GLU A 16 1.31 7.46 -26.01
C GLU A 16 -0.02 7.47 -25.22
N LYS A 17 -0.01 7.04 -23.95
CA LYS A 17 -1.24 6.83 -23.18
C LYS A 17 -1.05 7.20 -21.73
N TYR A 18 -1.96 8.02 -21.24
CA TYR A 18 -2.09 8.32 -19.82
C TYR A 18 -3.33 7.65 -19.26
N TYR A 19 -3.14 6.77 -18.28
CA TYR A 19 -4.24 6.21 -17.49
C TYR A 19 -4.22 6.87 -16.13
N ARG A 20 -5.35 7.43 -15.69
CA ARG A 20 -5.54 7.93 -14.33
C ARG A 20 -6.86 7.45 -13.77
N SER A 21 -6.87 7.03 -12.52
CA SER A 21 -8.07 6.65 -11.81
C SER A 21 -7.97 7.04 -10.33
N SER A 22 -9.11 7.37 -9.73
CA SER A 22 -9.25 7.54 -8.29
C SER A 22 -10.08 6.40 -7.69
N PHE A 23 -9.76 6.05 -6.46
CA PHE A 23 -10.49 5.11 -5.62
C PHE A 23 -10.83 5.83 -4.31
N GLU A 24 -12.11 6.09 -4.07
CA GLU A 24 -12.60 6.88 -2.95
C GLU A 24 -13.36 5.98 -1.97
N ARG A 25 -14.25 6.55 -1.14
CA ARG A 25 -14.93 5.83 -0.04
C ARG A 25 -15.87 4.71 -0.49
N ASP A 26 -16.26 4.70 -1.74
CA ASP A 26 -17.05 3.65 -2.40
C ASP A 26 -16.19 2.50 -2.95
N ALA A 27 -14.87 2.65 -2.88
CA ALA A 27 -13.90 1.64 -3.28
C ALA A 27 -13.37 0.85 -2.07
N SER A 28 -12.69 -0.24 -2.38
CA SER A 28 -12.10 -1.14 -1.40
C SER A 28 -10.69 -1.54 -1.80
N PHE A 29 -9.87 -1.91 -0.83
CA PHE A 29 -8.52 -2.39 -1.04
C PHE A 29 -8.28 -3.77 -0.42
N GLU A 30 -7.25 -4.45 -0.90
CA GLU A 30 -6.74 -5.69 -0.36
C GLU A 30 -5.22 -5.71 -0.43
N VAL A 31 -4.59 -6.18 0.65
CA VAL A 31 -3.15 -6.45 0.70
C VAL A 31 -2.98 -7.93 1.00
N ARG A 32 -2.17 -8.62 0.19
CA ARG A 32 -1.75 -10.00 0.41
C ARG A 32 -0.23 -10.09 0.34
N THR A 33 0.35 -10.98 1.12
CA THR A 33 1.76 -11.33 1.08
C THR A 33 1.90 -12.74 0.54
N ASP A 34 2.86 -12.94 -0.34
CA ASP A 34 3.24 -14.26 -0.87
C ASP A 34 4.71 -14.58 -0.54
N GLU A 35 5.31 -15.59 -1.16
CA GLU A 35 6.68 -16.03 -0.88
C GLU A 35 7.73 -14.92 -1.06
N ASP A 36 7.60 -14.06 -2.07
CA ASP A 36 8.61 -13.05 -2.42
C ASP A 36 8.07 -11.63 -2.67
N GLN A 37 6.76 -11.42 -2.50
CA GLN A 37 6.09 -10.18 -2.88
C GLN A 37 4.89 -9.79 -2.00
N LEU A 38 4.59 -8.50 -2.00
CA LEU A 38 3.33 -7.91 -1.55
C LEU A 38 2.45 -7.59 -2.77
N VAL A 39 1.18 -7.98 -2.70
CA VAL A 39 0.16 -7.67 -3.70
C VAL A 39 -0.85 -6.70 -3.11
N LEU A 40 -0.92 -5.50 -3.66
CA LEU A 40 -1.95 -4.50 -3.38
C LEU A 40 -2.98 -4.50 -4.50
N LYS A 41 -4.26 -4.52 -4.14
CA LYS A 41 -5.37 -4.38 -5.10
C LYS A 41 -6.35 -3.31 -4.63
N LEU A 42 -6.68 -2.37 -5.51
CA LEU A 42 -7.76 -1.40 -5.34
C LEU A 42 -8.92 -1.80 -6.26
N VAL A 43 -10.15 -1.77 -5.75
CA VAL A 43 -11.35 -2.20 -6.47
C VAL A 43 -12.49 -1.23 -6.23
N TYR A 44 -13.03 -0.69 -7.31
CA TYR A 44 -14.31 0.01 -7.32
C TYR A 44 -15.30 -0.75 -8.20
N LYS A 45 -16.47 -1.09 -7.64
CA LYS A 45 -17.48 -1.97 -8.25
C LYS A 45 -18.71 -1.23 -8.79
N GLY A 46 -18.75 0.10 -8.72
CA GLY A 46 -19.84 0.87 -9.29
C GLY A 46 -19.79 0.90 -10.82
N GLU A 47 -20.54 1.84 -11.41
CA GLU A 47 -20.59 2.01 -12.86
C GLU A 47 -19.19 2.30 -13.43
N GLY A 48 -18.83 1.62 -14.51
CA GLY A 48 -17.47 1.69 -15.08
C GLY A 48 -16.39 1.05 -14.20
N GLY A 49 -16.77 -0.02 -13.46
CA GLY A 49 -15.93 -0.73 -12.50
C GLY A 49 -14.45 -0.85 -12.90
N ARG A 50 -13.57 -0.57 -11.96
CA ARG A 50 -12.13 -0.45 -12.19
C ARG A 50 -11.33 -1.13 -11.09
N VAL A 51 -10.20 -1.70 -11.49
CA VAL A 51 -9.30 -2.45 -10.62
C VAL A 51 -7.87 -2.01 -10.92
N ALA A 52 -7.14 -1.61 -9.89
CA ALA A 52 -5.70 -1.40 -9.97
C ALA A 52 -5.00 -2.47 -9.12
N GLY A 53 -3.97 -3.11 -9.69
CA GLY A 53 -3.16 -4.11 -9.01
C GLY A 53 -1.69 -3.70 -9.05
N LEU A 54 -1.01 -3.81 -7.91
CA LEU A 54 0.41 -3.56 -7.78
C LEU A 54 1.08 -4.74 -7.08
N HIS A 55 2.15 -5.25 -7.67
CA HIS A 55 2.93 -6.37 -7.17
C HIS A 55 4.34 -5.84 -6.89
N LEU A 56 4.77 -5.90 -5.63
CA LEU A 56 6.06 -5.38 -5.18
C LEU A 56 6.84 -6.52 -4.53
N HIS A 57 7.97 -6.90 -5.13
CA HIS A 57 8.91 -7.81 -4.48
C HIS A 57 9.48 -7.18 -3.20
N TYR A 58 9.79 -8.00 -2.20
CA TYR A 58 10.12 -7.48 -0.86
C TYR A 58 11.33 -6.55 -0.80
N PHE A 59 12.35 -6.73 -1.64
CA PHE A 59 13.48 -5.80 -1.68
C PHE A 59 13.10 -4.45 -2.28
N LEU A 60 12.34 -4.43 -3.37
CA LEU A 60 11.81 -3.17 -3.90
C LEU A 60 10.88 -2.48 -2.90
N LEU A 61 10.06 -3.24 -2.18
CA LEU A 61 9.22 -2.70 -1.12
C LEU A 61 10.06 -2.09 0.02
N ALA A 62 11.17 -2.73 0.40
CA ALA A 62 12.10 -2.20 1.40
C ALA A 62 12.71 -0.88 0.94
N ASP A 63 13.25 -0.81 -0.29
CA ASP A 63 13.81 0.40 -0.86
C ASP A 63 12.78 1.55 -0.89
N ILE A 64 11.53 1.26 -1.28
CA ILE A 64 10.43 2.24 -1.27
C ILE A 64 10.16 2.76 0.16
N LEU A 65 10.18 1.90 1.18
CA LEU A 65 9.95 2.30 2.56
C LEU A 65 11.10 3.17 3.10
N GLU A 66 12.35 2.84 2.75
CA GLU A 66 13.53 3.64 3.10
C GLU A 66 13.48 5.02 2.46
N GLU A 67 13.20 5.09 1.15
CA GLU A 67 13.06 6.35 0.43
C GLU A 67 11.86 7.17 0.91
N THR A 68 10.77 6.50 1.31
CA THR A 68 9.63 7.18 1.96
C THR A 68 10.06 7.82 3.28
N ALA A 69 10.87 7.13 4.09
CA ALA A 69 11.37 7.68 5.35
C ALA A 69 12.31 8.88 5.12
N ASN A 70 13.22 8.78 4.16
CA ASN A 70 14.11 9.89 3.76
C ASN A 70 13.30 11.11 3.30
N SER A 71 12.33 10.89 2.39
CA SER A 71 11.46 11.95 1.87
C SER A 71 10.70 12.68 2.99
N ILE A 72 10.11 11.94 3.94
CA ILE A 72 9.41 12.52 5.09
C ILE A 72 10.35 13.33 6.00
N ALA A 73 11.61 12.90 6.15
CA ALA A 73 12.58 13.60 6.99
C ALA A 73 13.08 14.92 6.38
N GLU A 74 13.12 15.01 5.04
CA GLU A 74 13.65 16.18 4.32
C GLU A 74 12.61 17.26 4.01
N HIS A 75 11.32 16.92 4.03
CA HIS A 75 10.24 17.80 3.58
C HIS A 75 9.38 18.36 4.72
N THR A 76 8.38 19.18 4.37
CA THR A 76 7.42 19.76 5.31
C THR A 76 6.81 18.67 6.21
N PRO A 77 6.79 18.87 7.54
CA PRO A 77 6.23 17.91 8.46
C PRO A 77 4.77 17.56 8.12
N ILE A 78 4.47 16.26 8.12
CA ILE A 78 3.10 15.75 8.08
C ILE A 78 2.38 16.22 9.36
N ASP A 79 1.16 16.75 9.23
CA ASP A 79 0.36 17.14 10.38
C ASP A 79 0.03 15.96 11.32
N ASP A 80 -0.31 16.26 12.57
CA ASP A 80 -0.51 15.24 13.59
C ASP A 80 -1.66 14.26 13.25
N VAL A 81 -2.71 14.74 12.57
CA VAL A 81 -3.89 13.93 12.20
C VAL A 81 -3.51 12.80 11.25
N HIS A 82 -2.59 13.06 10.31
CA HIS A 82 -2.08 12.04 9.39
C HIS A 82 -0.88 11.27 9.97
N ARG A 83 -0.03 11.94 10.74
CA ARG A 83 1.20 11.37 11.28
C ARG A 83 0.93 10.27 12.31
N GLU A 84 -0.04 10.44 13.20
CA GLU A 84 -0.35 9.44 14.24
C GLU A 84 -0.78 8.07 13.68
N PRO A 85 -1.75 7.98 12.73
CA PRO A 85 -2.08 6.72 12.07
C PRO A 85 -0.90 6.06 11.37
N LEU A 86 -0.04 6.83 10.71
CA LEU A 86 1.15 6.32 10.02
C LEU A 86 2.12 5.69 11.01
N ILE A 87 2.44 6.39 12.11
CA ILE A 87 3.32 5.85 13.17
C ILE A 87 2.77 4.53 13.72
N ARG A 88 1.46 4.48 14.01
CA ARG A 88 0.82 3.26 14.52
C ARG A 88 0.93 2.10 13.52
N ALA A 89 0.63 2.35 12.25
CA ALA A 89 0.69 1.35 11.19
C ALA A 89 2.12 0.83 10.96
N THR A 90 3.12 1.71 10.97
CA THR A 90 4.54 1.32 10.84
C THR A 90 5.00 0.47 12.02
N LYS A 91 4.56 0.77 13.25
CA LYS A 91 4.83 -0.07 14.42
C LYS A 91 4.15 -1.45 14.31
N ASP A 92 2.96 -1.52 13.74
CA ASP A 92 2.30 -2.81 13.47
C ASP A 92 3.08 -3.64 12.45
N LEU A 93 3.56 -3.00 11.38
CA LEU A 93 4.39 -3.63 10.36
C LEU A 93 5.72 -4.15 10.95
N LEU A 94 6.43 -3.32 11.72
CA LEU A 94 7.68 -3.71 12.38
C LEU A 94 7.49 -4.94 13.27
N ARG A 95 6.45 -4.92 14.12
CA ARG A 95 6.11 -6.07 14.99
C ARG A 95 5.76 -7.33 14.22
N ALA A 96 5.21 -7.21 13.00
CA ALA A 96 4.93 -8.35 12.15
C ALA A 96 6.20 -8.95 11.54
N LEU A 97 7.15 -8.10 11.13
CA LEU A 97 8.44 -8.50 10.57
C LEU A 97 9.33 -9.17 11.65
N GLU A 98 9.36 -8.64 12.86
CA GLU A 98 10.17 -9.18 13.97
C GLU A 98 9.70 -10.56 14.46
N LYS A 99 8.42 -10.90 14.31
CA LYS A 99 7.88 -12.21 14.73
C LYS A 99 8.46 -13.38 13.93
N GLY A 100 9.06 -13.12 12.76
CA GLY A 100 9.56 -14.14 11.84
C GLY A 100 8.45 -15.06 11.30
N PRO A 101 8.78 -15.96 10.35
CA PRO A 101 7.82 -16.93 9.86
C PRO A 101 7.42 -17.87 11.00
N ARG A 102 6.11 -18.00 11.26
CA ARG A 102 5.62 -19.09 12.13
C ARG A 102 6.01 -20.43 11.49
N PRO A 103 6.63 -21.36 12.23
CA PRO A 103 6.94 -22.67 11.68
C PRO A 103 5.65 -23.32 11.16
N ARG A 104 5.65 -23.74 9.89
CA ARG A 104 4.52 -24.47 9.29
C ARG A 104 4.28 -25.72 10.14
N ARG A 105 3.12 -25.81 10.80
CA ARG A 105 2.67 -27.04 11.45
C ARG A 105 2.58 -28.11 10.36
N LYS A 106 3.51 -29.08 10.39
CA LYS A 106 3.38 -30.30 9.59
C LYS A 106 2.08 -30.99 10.02
N LYS A 107 1.16 -31.19 9.07
CA LYS A 107 0.01 -32.08 9.26
C LYS A 107 0.48 -33.52 9.23
#